data_AF-A0A1V5DPU4-F1
#
_entry.id   AF-A0A1V5DPU4-F1
#
_cell.length_a   1.000
_cell.length_b   1.000
_cell.length_c   1.000
_cell.angle_alpha   90.00
_cell.angle_beta   90.00
_cell.angle_gamma   90.00
#
_symmetry.space_group_name_H-M   'P 1'
#
loop_
_entity.id
_entity.type
_entity.pdbx_description
1 polymer ?
#
loop_
_entity_poly.entity_id
_entity_poly.type
_entity_poly.pdbx_seq_one_letter_code
_entity_poly.pdbx_strand_id
1 'polypeptide(L)' 'MSNDIIRIKSAKLLAGDTTTQASIINVLDNNRLIVEAAQKTQAHAPLINACLKLYETAQQKGLGEFDMISVIKSFETIQ' A
#
# COMPACT_ATOMS: atom_id res chain seq x y z
N MET A 1 -2.97 -21.78 10.62
CA MET A 1 -3.90 -20.65 10.39
C MET A 1 -3.21 -19.67 9.45
N SER A 2 -3.83 -19.28 8.33
CA SER A 2 -3.30 -18.13 7.57
C SER A 2 -3.80 -16.84 8.21
N ASN A 3 -2.97 -15.80 8.22
CA ASN A 3 -3.37 -14.45 8.60
C ASN A 3 -4.59 -14.02 7.76
N ASP A 4 -5.65 -13.52 8.41
CA ASP A 4 -6.88 -13.10 7.74
C ASP A 4 -6.64 -12.01 6.70
N ILE A 5 -5.68 -11.12 6.95
CA ILE A 5 -5.28 -10.08 5.99
C ILE A 5 -4.79 -10.74 4.68
N ILE A 6 -3.91 -11.74 4.77
CA ILE A 6 -3.38 -12.41 3.58
C ILE A 6 -4.51 -13.15 2.86
N ARG A 7 -5.39 -13.85 3.58
CA ARG A 7 -6.52 -14.57 2.98
C ARG A 7 -7.43 -13.63 2.19
N ILE A 8 -7.83 -12.52 2.80
CA ILE A 8 -8.75 -11.55 2.20
C ILE A 8 -8.08 -10.86 1.02
N LYS A 9 -6.86 -10.31 1.20
CA LYS A 9 -6.19 -9.52 0.17
C LYS A 9 -5.75 -10.36 -1.02
N SER A 10 -5.33 -11.61 -0.82
CA SER A 10 -5.01 -12.52 -1.93
C SER A 10 -6.23 -12.89 -2.75
N ALA A 11 -7.39 -13.12 -2.12
CA ALA A 11 -8.64 -13.38 -2.85
C ALA A 11 -9.04 -12.18 -3.72
N LYS A 12 -8.93 -10.96 -3.18
CA LYS A 12 -9.19 -9.72 -3.93
C LYS A 12 -8.23 -9.54 -5.10
N LEU A 13 -6.95 -9.83 -4.90
CA LEU A 13 -5.94 -9.75 -5.95
C LEU A 13 -6.26 -10.72 -7.10
N LEU A 14 -6.60 -11.98 -6.79
CA LEU A 14 -6.99 -12.98 -7.79
C LEU A 14 -8.25 -12.58 -8.56
N ALA A 15 -9.21 -11.95 -7.89
CA ALA A 15 -10.46 -11.50 -8.50
C ALA A 15 -10.33 -10.14 -9.23
N GLY A 16 -9.20 -9.44 -9.11
CA GLY A 16 -9.07 -8.06 -9.56
C GLY A 16 -10.00 -7.09 -8.80
N ASP A 17 -10.47 -7.46 -7.61
CA ASP A 17 -11.42 -6.68 -6.81
C ASP A 17 -10.72 -5.51 -6.11
N THR A 18 -10.86 -4.34 -6.70
CA THR A 18 -10.30 -3.09 -6.18
C THR A 18 -11.27 -2.31 -5.29
N THR A 19 -12.45 -2.88 -4.98
CA THR A 19 -13.44 -2.28 -4.07
C THR A 19 -12.80 -1.99 -2.72
N THR A 20 -12.94 -0.79 -2.20
CA THR A 20 -12.14 -0.32 -1.07
C THR A 20 -12.50 -1.01 0.25
N GLN A 21 -11.53 -1.65 0.91
CA GLN A 21 -11.57 -1.98 2.35
C GLN A 21 -10.53 -1.18 3.14
N ALA A 22 -9.39 -0.89 2.52
CA ALA A 22 -8.39 0.06 3.00
C ALA A 22 -7.87 0.82 1.78
N SER A 23 -8.15 2.12 1.70
CA SER A 23 -7.78 2.93 0.53
C SER A 23 -6.27 3.15 0.46
N ILE A 24 -5.74 3.37 -0.75
CA ILE A 24 -4.35 3.76 -0.95
C ILE A 24 -4.01 5.03 -0.19
N ILE A 25 -4.89 6.03 -0.18
CA ILE A 25 -4.64 7.28 0.55
C ILE A 25 -4.53 7.05 2.06
N ASN A 26 -5.39 6.22 2.66
CA ASN A 26 -5.31 5.91 4.08
C ASN A 26 -4.05 5.12 4.42
N VAL A 27 -3.66 4.16 3.57
CA VAL A 27 -2.44 3.37 3.78
C VAL A 27 -1.18 4.22 3.57
N LEU A 28 -1.20 5.17 2.64
CA LEU A 28 -0.12 6.15 2.47
C LEU A 28 0.06 7.00 3.72
N ASP A 29 -1.03 7.48 4.33
CA ASP A 29 -0.96 8.22 5.59
C ASP A 29 -0.41 7.37 6.73
N ASN A 30 -0.76 6.09 6.80
CA ASN A 30 -0.14 5.16 7.76
C ASN A 30 1.38 5.02 7.52
N ASN A 31 1.82 4.89 6.26
CA ASN A 31 3.25 4.82 5.94
C ASN A 31 3.99 6.08 6.40
N ARG A 32 3.41 7.27 6.18
CA ARG A 32 3.99 8.56 6.63
C ARG A 32 4.19 8.59 8.15
N LEU A 33 3.16 8.21 8.91
CA LEU A 33 3.23 8.15 10.37
C LEU A 33 4.32 7.18 10.87
N ILE A 34 4.45 6.01 10.25
CA ILE A 34 5.47 5.02 10.62
C ILE A 34 6.87 5.51 10.26
N VAL A 35 7.06 6.13 9.09
CA VAL A 35 8.35 6.70 8.68
C VAL A 35 8.75 7.83 9.63
N GLU A 36 7.83 8.73 9.99
CA GLU A 36 8.10 9.80 10.95
C GLU A 36 8.50 9.22 12.33
N ALA A 37 7.81 8.19 12.82
CA ALA A 37 8.15 7.54 14.08
C ALA A 37 9.52 6.84 14.04
N ALA A 38 9.86 6.19 12.92
CA ALA A 38 11.17 5.57 12.73
C ALA A 38 12.29 6.62 12.70
N GLN A 39 12.06 7.76 12.06
CA GLN A 39 13.02 8.88 12.04
C GLN A 39 13.26 9.44 13.45
N LYS A 40 12.19 9.67 14.22
CA LYS A 40 12.29 10.18 15.61
C LYS A 40 13.07 9.26 16.55
N THR A 41 13.02 7.96 16.31
CA THR A 41 13.71 6.94 17.12
C THR A 41 15.04 6.49 16.53
N GLN A 42 15.46 7.08 15.39
CA GLN A 42 16.62 6.64 14.60
C GLN A 42 16.59 5.15 14.26
N ALA A 43 15.39 4.56 14.18
CA ALA A 43 15.21 3.16 13.81
C ALA A 43 15.50 2.97 12.32
N HIS A 44 16.33 1.99 11.99
CA HIS A 44 16.61 1.63 10.60
C HIS A 44 15.44 0.82 10.00
N ALA A 45 14.53 1.51 9.29
CA ALA A 45 13.32 0.93 8.71
C ALA A 45 13.26 1.06 7.17
N PRO A 46 14.16 0.42 6.41
CA PRO A 46 14.25 0.59 4.96
C PRO A 46 13.00 0.07 4.21
N LEU A 47 12.34 -0.96 4.74
CA LEU A 47 11.15 -1.53 4.10
C LEU A 47 9.98 -0.55 4.07
N ILE A 48 9.71 0.16 5.17
CA ILE A 48 8.62 1.14 5.19
C ILE A 48 8.93 2.34 4.30
N ASN A 49 10.20 2.73 4.14
CA ASN A 49 10.59 3.76 3.17
C ASN A 49 10.31 3.34 1.72
N ALA A 50 10.51 2.06 1.39
CA ALA A 50 10.16 1.52 0.08
C ALA A 50 8.63 1.47 -0.11
N CYS A 51 7.88 1.05 0.92
CA CYS A 51 6.42 1.08 0.91
C CYS A 51 5.88 2.50 0.73
N LEU A 52 6.42 3.49 1.44
CA LEU A 52 6.03 4.90 1.31
C LEU A 52 6.11 5.35 -0.15
N LYS A 53 7.27 5.19 -0.79
CA LYS A 53 7.47 5.58 -2.20
C LYS A 53 6.52 4.86 -3.16
N LEU A 54 6.24 3.59 -2.89
CA LEU A 54 5.35 2.80 -3.72
C LEU A 54 3.89 3.29 -3.61
N TYR A 55 3.42 3.58 -2.40
CA TYR A 55 2.07 4.12 -2.19
C TYR A 55 1.94 5.57 -2.68
N GLU A 56 3.00 6.38 -2.61
CA GLU A 56 3.06 7.70 -3.26
C GLU A 56 2.90 7.58 -4.77
N THR A 57 3.63 6.64 -5.40
CA THR A 57 3.51 6.37 -6.84
C THR A 57 2.09 5.95 -7.22
N ALA A 58 1.48 5.07 -6.42
CA ALA A 58 0.12 4.62 -6.66
C ALA A 58 -0.90 5.76 -6.53
N GLN A 59 -0.74 6.64 -5.52
CA GLN A 59 -1.56 7.84 -5.37
C GLN A 59 -1.42 8.75 -6.58
N GLN A 60 -0.20 9.01 -7.04
CA GLN A 60 0.09 9.84 -8.23
C GLN A 60 -0.52 9.28 -9.52
N LYS A 61 -0.66 7.95 -9.61
CA LYS A 61 -1.37 7.26 -10.70
C LYS A 61 -2.90 7.33 -10.60
N GLY A 62 -3.46 8.09 -9.65
CA GLY A 62 -4.91 8.25 -9.48
C GLY A 62 -5.59 7.09 -8.76
N LEU A 63 -4.83 6.24 -8.06
CA LEU A 63 -5.36 5.04 -7.41
C LEU A 63 -5.80 5.28 -5.96
N GLY A 64 -5.82 6.53 -5.50
CA GLY A 64 -5.98 6.90 -4.08
C GLY A 64 -7.18 6.27 -3.36
N GLU A 65 -8.33 6.24 -4.04
CA GLU A 65 -9.58 5.75 -3.46
C GLU A 65 -9.75 4.23 -3.52
N PHE A 66 -8.96 3.52 -4.34
CA PHE A 66 -9.06 2.08 -4.50
C PHE A 66 -8.41 1.33 -3.33
N ASP A 67 -8.76 0.06 -3.16
CA ASP A 67 -8.13 -0.80 -2.15
C ASP A 67 -6.60 -0.84 -2.31
N MET A 68 -5.89 -0.97 -1.19
CA MET A 68 -4.44 -1.03 -1.11
C MET A 68 -3.80 -2.08 -2.04
N ILE A 69 -4.52 -3.15 -2.39
CA ILE A 69 -4.02 -4.14 -3.36
C ILE A 69 -3.78 -3.54 -4.74
N SER A 70 -4.44 -2.43 -5.09
CA SER A 70 -4.25 -1.71 -6.35
C SER A 70 -2.85 -1.13 -6.48
N VAL A 71 -2.05 -1.12 -5.40
CA VAL A 71 -0.63 -0.77 -5.45
C VAL A 71 0.14 -1.59 -6.48
N ILE A 72 -0.29 -2.82 -6.77
CA ILE A 72 0.32 -3.68 -7.80
C ILE A 72 0.29 -3.06 -9.20
N LYS A 73 -0.73 -2.23 -9.51
CA LYS A 73 -0.83 -1.49 -10.77
C LYS A 73 0.24 -0.40 -10.91
N SER A 74 0.97 -0.10 -9.84
CA SER A 74 2.14 0.79 -9.91
C SER A 74 3.29 0.18 -10.72
N PHE A 75 3.36 -1.15 -10.80
CA PHE A 75 4.40 -1.88 -11.55
C PHE A 75 4.02 -2.16 -13.00
N GLU A 76 2.76 -1.97 -13.36
CA GLU A 76 2.30 -2.15 -14.74
C GLU A 76 2.78 -0.97 -15.60
N THR A 77 3.38 -1.30 -16.74
CA THR A 77 3.69 -0.34 -17.81
C THR A 77 2.40 -0.01 -18.56
N ILE A 78 2.24 1.25 -18.97
CA ILE A 78 1.18 1.63 -19.91
C ILE A 78 1.47 0.88 -21.22
N GLN A 79 0.53 0.05 -21.65
CA GLN A 79 0.60 -0.65 -22.94
C GLN A 79 0.01 0.23 -24.04
#